data_AF-A0A409XVQ4-F1
#
_entry.id   AF-A0A409XVQ4-F1
#
_cell.length_a   1.000
_cell.length_b   1.000
_cell.length_c   1.000
_cell.angle_alpha   90.00
_cell.angle_beta   90.00
_cell.angle_gamma   90.00
#
_symmetry.space_group_name_H-M   'P 1'
#
loop_
_entity.id
_entity.type
_entity.pdbx_description
1 polymer ?
#
loop_
_entity_poly.entity_id
_entity_poly.type
_entity_poly.pdbx_seq_one_letter_code
_entity_poly.pdbx_strand_id
1 'polypeptide(L)'
;MVSTSTLDPKALFVQRRKEFKSNPEAASDLEAYTRHDNAHNYTVIKGLIPPPLVGKKCPGGTSVWHKSDTFFTDFKINHPAQVLSESEESLVIGNTASHDMRQYLAKWDPDGKDKTPSAGMSYVHLLVIPKSRIYNIVAMDDTAIIDEMLAHFERFWKSPESIDKTTVWLQTAVENRATAARKSLESRFPDHLDDFDKTTNDVRQSAEQFHQSLCRAHSQPVDKLFGFYFHPAPDASIAHLHMHVVLKAKEFREFSTYAHDWKSIPVHDVTEVIIGDLRRS
;
A
#
# COMPACT_ATOMS: atom_id res chain seq x y z
N MET A 1 -2.52 14.54 28.72
CA MET A 1 -2.25 14.46 27.27
C MET A 1 -0.76 14.55 27.09
N VAL A 2 -0.08 13.43 26.85
CA VAL A 2 1.35 13.46 26.54
C VAL A 2 1.45 13.95 25.10
N SER A 3 2.06 15.12 24.91
CA SER A 3 2.44 15.63 23.60
C SER A 3 3.42 14.65 22.98
N THR A 4 2.92 13.71 22.18
CA THR A 4 3.76 12.94 21.27
C THR A 4 4.26 13.94 20.24
N SER A 5 5.47 14.47 20.42
CA SER A 5 6.15 15.16 19.32
C SER A 5 6.25 14.13 18.21
N THR A 6 5.42 14.27 17.18
CA THR A 6 5.57 13.52 15.94
C THR A 6 6.97 13.85 15.45
N LEU A 7 7.87 12.87 15.51
CA LEU A 7 9.19 12.98 14.91
C LEU A 7 9.01 13.50 13.50
N ASP A 8 9.83 14.48 13.13
CA ASP A 8 9.96 14.92 11.74
C ASP A 8 10.09 13.68 10.83
N PRO A 9 9.28 13.52 9.76
CA PRO A 9 9.27 12.31 8.94
C PRO A 9 10.67 11.89 8.46
N LYS A 10 11.50 12.87 8.07
CA LYS A 10 12.89 12.61 7.66
C LYS A 10 13.72 12.09 8.83
N ALA A 11 13.61 12.68 10.02
CA ALA A 11 14.27 12.19 11.23
C ALA A 11 13.83 10.75 11.58
N LEU A 12 12.54 10.42 11.45
CA LEU A 12 12.04 9.05 11.62
C LEU A 12 12.70 8.09 10.62
N PHE A 13 12.78 8.45 9.35
CA PHE A 13 13.45 7.62 8.34
C PHE A 13 14.92 7.38 8.67
N VAL A 14 15.67 8.44 9.02
CA VAL A 14 17.09 8.34 9.42
C VAL A 14 17.25 7.40 10.61
N GLN A 15 16.38 7.51 11.62
CA GLN A 15 16.39 6.62 12.78
C GLN A 15 16.17 5.16 12.36
N ARG A 16 15.09 4.87 11.63
CA ARG A 16 14.74 3.50 11.20
C ARG A 16 15.82 2.87 10.32
N ARG A 17 16.37 3.66 9.38
CA ARG A 17 17.48 3.23 8.52
C ARG A 17 18.72 2.89 9.33
N LYS A 18 19.09 3.72 10.30
CA LYS A 18 20.24 3.47 11.20
C LYS A 18 20.01 2.22 12.04
N GLU A 19 18.85 2.09 12.67
CA GLU A 19 18.48 0.90 13.46
C GLU A 19 18.61 -0.38 12.61
N PHE A 20 18.08 -0.36 11.39
CA PHE A 20 18.15 -1.48 10.46
C PHE A 20 19.57 -1.80 10.00
N LYS A 21 20.32 -0.81 9.48
CA LYS A 21 21.68 -1.01 8.95
C LYS A 21 22.72 -1.37 10.03
N SER A 22 22.47 -0.98 11.29
CA SER A 22 23.34 -1.36 12.42
C SER A 22 23.09 -2.77 12.96
N ASN A 23 22.03 -3.44 12.52
CA ASN A 23 21.72 -4.80 12.95
C ASN A 23 22.55 -5.81 12.12
N PRO A 24 23.46 -6.59 12.76
CA PRO A 24 24.32 -7.53 12.05
C PRO A 24 23.55 -8.67 11.35
N GLU A 25 22.34 -9.02 11.82
CA GLU A 25 21.51 -10.05 11.21
C GLU A 25 20.77 -9.54 9.95
N ALA A 26 20.63 -8.22 9.79
CA ALA A 26 19.90 -7.64 8.66
C ALA A 26 20.54 -7.97 7.30
N ALA A 27 21.88 -7.97 7.24
CA ALA A 27 22.60 -8.28 6.00
C ALA A 27 22.33 -9.73 5.53
N SER A 28 22.33 -10.67 6.47
CA SER A 28 22.05 -12.09 6.20
C SER A 28 20.61 -12.29 5.72
N ASP A 29 19.63 -11.66 6.38
CA ASP A 29 18.22 -11.70 5.97
C ASP A 29 18.00 -11.10 4.57
N LEU A 30 18.66 -9.98 4.25
CA LEU A 30 18.56 -9.34 2.94
C LEU A 30 19.14 -10.22 1.82
N GLU A 31 20.30 -10.83 2.05
CA GLU A 31 20.92 -11.75 1.10
C GLU A 31 20.04 -12.97 0.85
N ALA A 32 19.51 -13.57 1.93
CA ALA A 32 18.56 -14.68 1.86
C ALA A 32 17.28 -14.29 1.09
N TYR A 33 16.71 -13.11 1.38
CA TYR A 33 15.49 -12.62 0.73
C TYR A 33 15.70 -12.41 -0.77
N THR A 34 16.82 -11.82 -1.16
CA THR A 34 17.21 -11.58 -2.55
C THR A 34 17.41 -12.90 -3.31
N ARG A 35 17.91 -13.95 -2.63
CA ARG A 35 18.12 -15.30 -3.21
C ARG A 35 16.91 -16.23 -3.11
N HIS A 36 15.75 -15.75 -2.65
CA HIS A 36 14.56 -16.57 -2.47
C HIS A 36 14.77 -17.77 -1.51
N ASP A 37 15.61 -17.59 -0.49
CA ASP A 37 15.96 -18.68 0.42
C ASP A 37 14.78 -19.02 1.35
N ASN A 38 14.12 -20.14 1.08
CA ASN A 38 12.98 -20.62 1.85
C ASN A 38 13.37 -21.45 3.09
N ALA A 39 14.66 -21.82 3.20
CA ALA A 39 15.21 -22.51 4.37
C ALA A 39 15.73 -21.51 5.43
N HIS A 40 16.12 -20.30 5.01
CA HIS A 40 16.62 -19.26 5.90
C HIS A 40 15.64 -18.90 7.01
N ASN A 41 16.18 -18.60 8.20
CA ASN A 41 15.39 -18.16 9.35
C ASN A 41 15.40 -16.64 9.48
N TYR A 42 14.45 -15.98 8.81
CA TYR A 42 14.29 -14.53 8.85
C TYR A 42 13.93 -14.02 10.25
N THR A 43 14.85 -13.31 10.90
CA THR A 43 14.68 -12.78 12.27
C THR A 43 14.43 -11.28 12.28
N VAL A 44 14.99 -10.55 11.32
CA VAL A 44 14.96 -9.09 11.24
C VAL A 44 13.88 -8.62 10.28
N ILE A 45 13.86 -9.12 9.05
CA ILE A 45 12.90 -8.62 8.05
C ILE A 45 11.47 -9.02 8.40
N LYS A 46 10.57 -8.02 8.43
CA LYS A 46 9.14 -8.17 8.77
C LYS A 46 8.26 -7.89 7.56
N GLY A 47 7.13 -8.58 7.48
CA GLY A 47 6.12 -8.44 6.41
C GLY A 47 6.20 -9.51 5.31
N LEU A 48 6.92 -10.61 5.55
CA LEU A 48 6.87 -11.83 4.72
C LEU A 48 5.52 -12.53 4.90
N ILE A 49 5.23 -13.52 4.04
CA ILE A 49 4.00 -14.32 4.16
C ILE A 49 3.94 -15.00 5.54
N PRO A 50 2.82 -14.85 6.29
CA PRO A 50 2.65 -15.49 7.58
C PRO A 50 2.78 -17.03 7.52
N PRO A 51 3.39 -17.68 8.53
CA PRO A 51 3.59 -19.13 8.54
C PRO A 51 2.34 -19.97 8.22
N PRO A 52 1.12 -19.63 8.71
CA PRO A 52 -0.09 -20.38 8.37
C PRO A 52 -0.51 -20.35 6.90
N LEU A 53 0.08 -19.46 6.09
CA LEU A 53 -0.19 -19.33 4.65
C LEU A 53 0.88 -20.00 3.79
N VAL A 54 2.06 -20.30 4.33
CA VAL A 54 3.14 -20.98 3.59
C VAL A 54 2.66 -22.37 3.15
N GLY A 55 2.91 -22.71 1.88
CA GLY A 55 2.44 -23.93 1.21
C GLY A 55 0.99 -23.87 0.71
N LYS A 56 0.24 -22.80 1.00
CA LYS A 56 -1.12 -22.61 0.46
C LYS A 56 -1.08 -21.87 -0.87
N LYS A 57 -2.08 -22.12 -1.71
CA LYS A 57 -2.24 -21.40 -2.98
C LYS A 57 -2.48 -19.91 -2.73
N CYS A 58 -1.85 -19.08 -3.56
CA CYS A 58 -2.07 -17.64 -3.58
C CYS A 58 -3.55 -17.35 -3.93
N PRO A 59 -4.26 -16.49 -3.18
CA PRO A 59 -5.64 -16.13 -3.53
C PRO A 59 -5.71 -15.55 -4.95
N GLY A 60 -6.47 -16.20 -5.85
CA GLY A 60 -6.59 -15.76 -7.25
C GLY A 60 -5.40 -16.07 -8.16
N GLY A 61 -4.32 -16.67 -7.62
CA GLY A 61 -3.11 -17.03 -8.36
C GLY A 61 -2.95 -18.54 -8.57
N THR A 62 -1.95 -18.90 -9.38
CA THR A 62 -1.58 -20.31 -9.63
C THR A 62 -0.46 -20.80 -8.72
N SER A 63 0.30 -19.89 -8.12
CA SER A 63 1.47 -20.21 -7.30
C SER A 63 1.10 -20.58 -5.86
N VAL A 64 2.00 -21.28 -5.18
CA VAL A 64 1.95 -21.53 -3.73
C VAL A 64 2.84 -20.54 -3.01
N TRP A 65 2.42 -20.09 -1.84
CA TRP A 65 3.24 -19.20 -1.02
C TRP A 65 4.44 -19.92 -0.42
N HIS A 66 5.60 -19.29 -0.51
CA HIS A 66 6.83 -19.72 0.12
C HIS A 66 7.24 -18.81 1.28
N LYS A 67 8.19 -19.26 2.10
CA LYS A 67 8.62 -18.55 3.32
C LYS A 67 9.26 -17.20 3.01
N SER A 68 10.02 -17.11 1.92
CA SER A 68 10.65 -15.87 1.47
C SER A 68 9.70 -14.93 0.72
N ASP A 69 8.45 -15.34 0.48
CA ASP A 69 7.52 -14.54 -0.32
C ASP A 69 6.94 -13.37 0.47
N THR A 70 6.37 -12.44 -0.28
CA THR A 70 5.55 -11.33 0.19
C THR A 70 4.24 -11.34 -0.58
N PHE A 71 3.25 -10.57 -0.14
CA PHE A 71 2.03 -10.38 -0.92
C PHE A 71 2.27 -9.70 -2.28
N PHE A 72 3.47 -9.17 -2.54
CA PHE A 72 3.89 -8.57 -3.82
C PHE A 72 4.82 -9.45 -4.65
N THR A 73 5.17 -10.66 -4.16
CA THR A 73 5.95 -11.62 -4.95
C THR A 73 5.14 -12.08 -6.16
N ASP A 74 5.74 -12.02 -7.35
CA ASP A 74 5.15 -12.45 -8.61
C ASP A 74 3.76 -11.83 -8.85
N PHE A 75 3.58 -10.57 -8.44
CA PHE A 75 2.27 -9.94 -8.32
C PHE A 75 1.44 -10.01 -9.61
N LYS A 76 2.05 -9.74 -10.77
CA LYS A 76 1.36 -9.81 -12.07
C LYS A 76 0.83 -11.21 -12.39
N ILE A 77 1.53 -12.26 -11.96
CA ILE A 77 1.12 -13.65 -12.19
C ILE A 77 -0.06 -13.99 -11.28
N ASN A 78 0.01 -13.58 -10.01
CA ASN A 78 -0.98 -13.95 -9.00
C ASN A 78 -2.23 -13.03 -8.98
N HIS A 79 -2.08 -11.78 -9.44
CA HIS A 79 -3.08 -10.73 -9.33
C HIS A 79 -3.16 -9.84 -10.59
N PRO A 80 -3.27 -10.42 -11.80
CA PRO A 80 -3.17 -9.65 -13.06
C PRO A 80 -4.24 -8.55 -13.18
N ALA A 81 -5.44 -8.78 -12.64
CA ALA A 81 -6.53 -7.81 -12.66
C ALA A 81 -6.26 -6.54 -11.82
N GLN A 82 -5.27 -6.57 -10.93
CA GLN A 82 -4.92 -5.43 -10.08
C GLN A 82 -3.78 -4.58 -10.67
N VAL A 83 -3.18 -5.02 -11.78
CA VAL A 83 -2.10 -4.30 -12.46
C VAL A 83 -2.72 -3.27 -13.40
N LEU A 84 -2.51 -1.99 -13.09
CA LEU A 84 -3.04 -0.87 -13.86
C LEU A 84 -2.06 -0.44 -14.97
N SER A 85 -0.76 -0.55 -14.69
CA SER A 85 0.32 -0.26 -15.64
C SER A 85 1.57 -1.07 -15.31
N GLU A 86 2.37 -1.32 -16.32
CA GLU A 86 3.63 -2.07 -16.23
C GLU A 86 4.73 -1.36 -17.04
N SER A 87 5.89 -1.21 -16.42
CA SER A 87 7.14 -0.84 -17.08
C SER A 87 8.05 -2.08 -17.16
N GLU A 88 9.31 -1.91 -17.55
CA GLU A 88 10.28 -3.00 -17.45
C GLU A 88 10.53 -3.41 -16.00
N GLU A 89 10.67 -2.43 -15.10
CA GLU A 89 11.17 -2.63 -13.73
C GLU A 89 10.10 -2.59 -12.64
N SER A 90 8.93 -1.99 -12.89
CA SER A 90 7.89 -1.83 -11.86
C SER A 90 6.46 -1.99 -12.38
N LEU A 91 5.53 -2.03 -11.43
CA LEU A 91 4.08 -2.14 -11.64
C LEU A 91 3.38 -1.01 -10.90
N VAL A 92 2.42 -0.36 -11.55
CA VAL A 92 1.40 0.44 -10.86
C VAL A 92 0.23 -0.49 -10.57
N ILE A 93 -0.09 -0.66 -9.30
CA ILE A 93 -1.10 -1.60 -8.83
C ILE A 93 -2.17 -0.88 -8.01
N GLY A 94 -3.37 -1.41 -8.11
CA GLY A 94 -4.49 -0.99 -7.28
C GLY A 94 -4.36 -1.47 -5.84
N ASN A 95 -4.72 -0.63 -4.86
CA ASN A 95 -4.89 -1.09 -3.48
C ASN A 95 -6.18 -1.91 -3.35
N THR A 96 -6.11 -3.08 -2.73
CA THR A 96 -7.28 -3.95 -2.51
C THR A 96 -8.24 -3.41 -1.47
N ALA A 97 -7.76 -2.53 -0.57
CA ALA A 97 -8.62 -1.88 0.40
C ALA A 97 -9.48 -0.80 -0.27
N SER A 98 -10.78 -0.81 0.07
CA SER A 98 -11.64 0.35 -0.16
C SER A 98 -11.10 1.56 0.58
N HIS A 99 -11.25 2.73 -0.03
CA HIS A 99 -10.82 4.01 0.55
C HIS A 99 -11.67 4.45 1.74
N ASP A 100 -12.85 3.85 1.95
CA ASP A 100 -13.88 4.39 2.86
C ASP A 100 -14.00 3.60 4.17
N MET A 101 -13.61 4.24 5.27
CA MET A 101 -13.65 3.70 6.63
C MET A 101 -15.05 3.23 7.07
N ARG A 102 -16.13 3.76 6.49
CA ARG A 102 -17.50 3.35 6.85
C ARG A 102 -17.76 1.87 6.57
N GLN A 103 -17.04 1.25 5.62
CA GLN A 103 -17.12 -0.19 5.34
C GLN A 103 -16.28 -1.06 6.31
N TYR A 104 -15.60 -0.44 7.27
CA TYR A 104 -14.64 -1.11 8.16
C TYR A 104 -14.95 -0.95 9.66
N LEU A 105 -16.09 -0.35 9.99
CA LEU A 105 -16.54 -0.18 11.36
C LEU A 105 -16.70 -1.53 12.07
N ALA A 106 -16.45 -1.55 13.38
CA ALA A 106 -16.56 -2.74 14.23
C ALA A 106 -17.89 -3.49 14.08
N LYS A 107 -19.01 -2.77 13.90
CA LYS A 107 -20.35 -3.35 13.73
C LYS A 107 -20.51 -4.22 12.47
N TRP A 108 -19.60 -4.09 11.51
CA TRP A 108 -19.54 -4.89 10.27
C TRP A 108 -18.61 -6.08 10.36
N ASP A 109 -17.84 -6.18 11.44
CA ASP A 109 -16.84 -7.22 11.61
C ASP A 109 -17.36 -8.39 12.46
N PRO A 110 -17.16 -9.64 12.03
CA PRO A 110 -17.59 -10.82 12.77
C PRO A 110 -17.04 -10.95 14.18
N ASP A 111 -15.86 -10.38 14.41
CA ASP A 111 -15.16 -10.42 15.69
C ASP A 111 -15.35 -9.10 16.46
N GLY A 112 -16.22 -8.20 15.98
CA GLY A 112 -16.47 -6.89 16.57
C GLY A 112 -15.26 -5.95 16.54
N LYS A 113 -14.27 -6.20 15.68
CA LYS A 113 -13.04 -5.40 15.60
C LYS A 113 -13.19 -4.25 14.63
N ASP A 114 -12.84 -3.05 15.08
CA ASP A 114 -12.71 -1.91 14.18
C ASP A 114 -11.52 -2.12 13.25
N LYS A 115 -11.80 -2.12 11.93
CA LYS A 115 -10.82 -2.32 10.87
C LYS A 115 -10.59 -1.04 10.06
N THR A 116 -11.03 0.13 10.55
CA THR A 116 -10.83 1.41 9.85
C THR A 116 -9.36 1.74 9.55
N PRO A 117 -8.35 1.26 10.32
CA PRO A 117 -6.95 1.39 9.92
C PRO A 117 -6.58 0.63 8.63
N SER A 118 -7.41 -0.32 8.17
CA SER A 118 -7.19 -1.08 6.94
C SER A 118 -7.76 -0.41 5.70
N ALA A 119 -8.52 0.69 5.82
CA ALA A 119 -9.02 1.44 4.67
C ALA A 119 -7.87 2.15 3.92
N GLY A 120 -8.14 2.61 2.70
CA GLY A 120 -7.20 3.43 1.93
C GLY A 120 -6.94 4.79 2.59
N MET A 121 -5.76 5.37 2.29
CA MET A 121 -5.31 6.65 2.87
C MET A 121 -5.92 7.89 2.19
N SER A 122 -6.49 7.72 0.99
CA SER A 122 -7.31 8.70 0.27
C SER A 122 -8.16 7.96 -0.77
N TYR A 123 -9.10 8.66 -1.43
CA TYR A 123 -9.95 8.11 -2.49
C TYR A 123 -9.15 7.33 -3.55
N VAL A 124 -8.08 7.91 -4.09
CA VAL A 124 -7.08 7.18 -4.88
C VAL A 124 -5.94 6.79 -3.96
N HIS A 125 -5.88 5.52 -3.58
CA HIS A 125 -4.70 4.96 -2.91
C HIS A 125 -4.18 3.83 -3.80
N LEU A 126 -3.12 4.13 -4.54
CA LEU A 126 -2.44 3.15 -5.40
C LEU A 126 -1.07 2.84 -4.82
N LEU A 127 -0.45 1.78 -5.33
CA LEU A 127 0.93 1.44 -5.01
C LEU A 127 1.73 1.34 -6.30
N VAL A 128 2.99 1.74 -6.25
CA VAL A 128 3.99 1.35 -7.25
C VAL A 128 4.93 0.38 -6.58
N ILE A 129 5.20 -0.76 -7.21
CA ILE A 129 6.08 -1.81 -6.68
C ILE A 129 7.13 -2.19 -7.73
N PRO A 130 8.40 -2.41 -7.35
CA PRO A 130 9.36 -3.00 -8.27
C PRO A 130 9.00 -4.46 -8.54
N LYS A 131 9.44 -4.99 -9.67
CA LYS A 131 9.35 -6.43 -9.98
C LYS A 131 10.45 -7.21 -9.27
N SER A 132 11.60 -6.58 -9.03
CA SER A 132 12.72 -7.15 -8.27
C SER A 132 12.42 -7.22 -6.77
N ARG A 133 12.96 -8.23 -6.09
CA ARG A 133 12.85 -8.37 -4.63
C ARG A 133 13.71 -7.34 -3.90
N ILE A 134 13.09 -6.22 -3.55
CA ILE A 134 13.70 -5.20 -2.71
C ILE A 134 12.90 -5.14 -1.42
N TYR A 135 13.56 -5.33 -0.27
CA TYR A 135 12.85 -5.49 1.00
C TYR A 135 12.04 -4.24 1.41
N ASN A 136 12.70 -3.11 1.61
CA ASN A 136 12.09 -1.87 2.09
C ASN A 136 13.06 -0.70 1.88
N ILE A 137 12.55 0.54 1.89
CA ILE A 137 13.37 1.75 1.78
C ILE A 137 14.51 1.87 2.78
N VAL A 138 14.40 1.26 3.98
CA VAL A 138 15.50 1.27 4.96
C VAL A 138 16.74 0.51 4.47
N ALA A 139 16.58 -0.44 3.54
CA ALA A 139 17.64 -1.30 3.03
C ALA A 139 18.34 -0.76 1.77
N MET A 140 17.82 0.31 1.16
CA MET A 140 18.29 0.78 -0.14
C MET A 140 19.65 1.50 -0.05
N ASP A 141 20.50 1.33 -1.06
CA ASP A 141 21.79 2.03 -1.15
C ASP A 141 21.81 3.15 -2.19
N ASP A 142 20.96 3.07 -3.22
CA ASP A 142 20.76 4.09 -4.24
C ASP A 142 19.28 4.46 -4.42
N THR A 143 18.98 5.41 -5.31
CA THR A 143 17.61 5.89 -5.58
C THR A 143 17.06 5.49 -6.95
N ALA A 144 17.79 4.72 -7.76
CA ALA A 144 17.47 4.52 -9.18
C ALA A 144 16.07 3.92 -9.37
N ILE A 145 15.73 2.90 -8.58
CA ILE A 145 14.39 2.29 -8.64
C ILE A 145 13.28 3.22 -8.10
N ILE A 146 13.57 4.14 -7.17
CA ILE A 146 12.60 5.14 -6.72
C ILE A 146 12.28 6.12 -7.86
N ASP A 147 13.33 6.56 -8.57
CA ASP A 147 13.20 7.44 -9.72
C ASP A 147 12.41 6.75 -10.85
N GLU A 148 12.66 5.46 -11.07
CA GLU A 148 11.87 4.64 -12.00
C GLU A 148 10.40 4.57 -11.60
N MET A 149 10.10 4.29 -10.32
CA MET A 149 8.73 4.15 -9.81
C MET A 149 7.94 5.46 -9.95
N LEU A 150 8.57 6.60 -9.65
CA LEU A 150 7.99 7.94 -9.85
C LEU A 150 7.71 8.18 -11.33
N ALA A 151 8.70 7.96 -12.20
CA ALA A 151 8.58 8.20 -13.63
C ALA A 151 7.53 7.26 -14.26
N HIS A 152 7.43 6.01 -13.80
CA HIS A 152 6.42 5.08 -14.24
C HIS A 152 5.01 5.55 -13.86
N PHE A 153 4.79 5.96 -12.61
CA PHE A 153 3.48 6.50 -12.23
C PHE A 153 3.12 7.75 -13.04
N GLU A 154 4.07 8.66 -13.26
CA GLU A 154 3.84 9.86 -14.05
C GLU A 154 3.44 9.53 -15.50
N ARG A 155 4.14 8.59 -16.14
CA ARG A 155 3.77 8.10 -17.49
C ARG A 155 2.40 7.46 -17.50
N PHE A 156 2.09 6.62 -16.50
CA PHE A 156 0.79 6.01 -16.34
C PHE A 156 -0.30 7.08 -16.21
N TRP A 157 -0.17 8.03 -15.28
CA TRP A 157 -1.20 9.04 -15.03
C TRP A 157 -1.48 9.95 -16.23
N LYS A 158 -0.46 10.24 -17.04
CA LYS A 158 -0.62 11.02 -18.28
C LYS A 158 -1.25 10.22 -19.42
N SER A 159 -1.39 8.90 -19.29
CA SER A 159 -2.01 8.08 -20.32
C SER A 159 -3.54 8.32 -20.38
N PRO A 160 -4.17 8.23 -21.57
CA PRO A 160 -5.60 8.47 -21.73
C PRO A 160 -6.49 7.54 -20.89
N GLU A 161 -6.04 6.32 -20.62
CA GLU A 161 -6.82 5.28 -19.94
C GLU A 161 -6.66 5.29 -18.40
N SER A 162 -5.80 6.16 -17.88
CA SER A 162 -5.40 6.16 -16.46
C SER A 162 -6.56 6.35 -15.50
N ILE A 163 -7.43 7.33 -15.78
CA ILE A 163 -8.61 7.61 -14.97
C ILE A 163 -9.55 6.41 -14.97
N ASP A 164 -9.84 5.86 -16.15
CA ASP A 164 -10.80 4.76 -16.29
C ASP A 164 -10.29 3.52 -15.56
N LYS A 165 -9.02 3.14 -15.78
CA LYS A 165 -8.39 2.00 -15.08
C LYS A 165 -8.40 2.20 -13.57
N THR A 166 -8.05 3.40 -13.10
CA THR A 166 -8.07 3.73 -11.68
C THR A 166 -9.48 3.66 -11.11
N THR A 167 -10.47 4.24 -11.80
CA THR A 167 -11.85 4.31 -11.35
C THR A 167 -12.48 2.92 -11.26
N VAL A 168 -12.32 2.10 -12.31
CA VAL A 168 -12.81 0.71 -12.33
C VAL A 168 -12.21 -0.07 -11.17
N TRP A 169 -10.93 0.11 -10.88
CA TRP A 169 -10.29 -0.56 -9.75
C TRP A 169 -10.83 -0.09 -8.40
N LEU A 170 -10.97 1.22 -8.18
CA LEU A 170 -11.48 1.77 -6.93
C LEU A 170 -12.93 1.32 -6.65
N GLN A 171 -13.77 1.27 -7.69
CA GLN A 171 -15.12 0.70 -7.58
C GLN A 171 -15.06 -0.79 -7.23
N THR A 172 -14.18 -1.55 -7.90
CA THR A 172 -13.99 -2.98 -7.61
C THR A 172 -13.57 -3.21 -6.16
N ALA A 173 -12.70 -2.38 -5.59
CA ALA A 173 -12.29 -2.49 -4.18
C ALA A 173 -13.45 -2.24 -3.21
N VAL A 174 -14.30 -1.23 -3.49
CA VAL A 174 -15.53 -0.96 -2.73
C VAL A 174 -16.48 -2.16 -2.78
N GLU A 175 -16.72 -2.73 -3.96
CA GLU A 175 -17.65 -3.84 -4.16
C GLU A 175 -17.13 -5.16 -3.57
N ASN A 176 -15.83 -5.43 -3.70
CA ASN A 176 -15.21 -6.61 -3.08
C ASN A 176 -15.34 -6.55 -1.55
N ARG A 177 -15.09 -5.37 -0.96
CA ARG A 177 -15.27 -5.16 0.48
C ARG A 177 -16.73 -5.31 0.88
N ALA A 178 -17.65 -4.70 0.13
CA ALA A 178 -19.09 -4.78 0.37
C ALA A 178 -19.57 -6.23 0.36
N THR A 179 -19.21 -6.99 -0.67
CA THR A 179 -19.56 -8.40 -0.84
C THR A 179 -19.03 -9.25 0.31
N ALA A 180 -17.75 -9.07 0.69
CA ALA A 180 -17.14 -9.84 1.77
C ALA A 180 -17.79 -9.55 3.13
N ALA A 181 -18.01 -8.27 3.46
CA ALA A 181 -18.64 -7.87 4.71
C ALA A 181 -20.11 -8.33 4.76
N ARG A 182 -20.86 -8.11 3.69
CA ARG A 182 -22.26 -8.55 3.58
C ARG A 182 -22.41 -10.05 3.79
N LYS A 183 -21.64 -10.88 3.07
CA LYS A 183 -21.66 -12.34 3.22
C LYS A 183 -21.38 -12.76 4.66
N SER A 184 -20.49 -12.03 5.33
CA SER A 184 -20.17 -12.31 6.71
C SER A 184 -21.30 -11.94 7.68
N LEU A 185 -21.96 -10.80 7.44
CA LEU A 185 -23.13 -10.34 8.21
C LEU A 185 -24.33 -11.26 8.02
N GLU A 186 -24.61 -11.71 6.79
CA GLU A 186 -25.73 -12.63 6.49
C GLU A 186 -25.69 -13.89 7.35
N SER A 187 -24.49 -14.39 7.67
CA SER A 187 -24.31 -15.60 8.47
C SER A 187 -24.32 -15.40 9.99
N ARG A 188 -24.11 -14.17 10.50
CA ARG A 188 -23.85 -13.91 11.93
C ARG A 188 -24.70 -12.81 12.55
N PHE A 189 -24.98 -11.76 11.79
CA PHE A 189 -25.69 -10.55 12.24
C PHE A 189 -26.66 -10.08 11.14
N PRO A 190 -27.70 -10.87 10.80
CA PRO A 190 -28.62 -10.54 9.71
C PRO A 190 -29.38 -9.23 9.93
N ASP A 191 -29.63 -8.84 11.18
CA ASP A 191 -30.32 -7.59 11.53
C ASP A 191 -29.50 -6.33 11.16
N HIS A 192 -28.21 -6.49 10.87
CA HIS A 192 -27.33 -5.38 10.46
C HIS A 192 -27.34 -5.15 8.94
N LEU A 193 -27.99 -6.02 8.15
CA LEU A 193 -27.89 -5.98 6.68
C LEU A 193 -28.48 -4.71 6.08
N ASP A 194 -29.66 -4.26 6.54
CA ASP A 194 -30.29 -3.05 6.00
C ASP A 194 -29.44 -1.79 6.23
N ASP A 195 -28.87 -1.65 7.43
CA ASP A 195 -27.98 -0.53 7.78
C ASP A 195 -26.64 -0.62 7.01
N PHE A 196 -26.13 -1.84 6.79
CA PHE A 196 -24.93 -2.07 5.99
C PHE A 196 -25.15 -1.74 4.51
N ASP A 197 -26.27 -2.15 3.93
CA ASP A 197 -26.61 -1.90 2.54
C ASP A 197 -26.82 -0.40 2.30
N LYS A 198 -27.49 0.29 3.23
CA LYS A 198 -27.58 1.76 3.22
C LYS A 198 -26.21 2.41 3.26
N THR A 199 -25.36 2.00 4.20
CA THR A 199 -23.98 2.52 4.33
C THR A 199 -23.20 2.29 3.03
N THR A 200 -23.34 1.12 2.41
CA THR A 200 -22.65 0.79 1.15
C THR A 200 -23.15 1.67 0.00
N ASN A 201 -24.44 1.98 -0.07
CA ASN A 201 -24.96 2.92 -1.06
C ASN A 201 -24.43 4.35 -0.86
N ASP A 202 -24.33 4.82 0.38
CA ASP A 202 -23.73 6.12 0.70
C ASP A 202 -22.25 6.19 0.28
N VAL A 203 -21.51 5.08 0.47
CA VAL A 203 -20.11 4.94 0.02
C VAL A 203 -20.02 5.03 -1.50
N ARG A 204 -20.88 4.32 -2.24
CA ARG A 204 -20.93 4.40 -3.72
C ARG A 204 -21.22 5.81 -4.21
N GLN A 205 -22.17 6.50 -3.58
CA GLN A 205 -22.51 7.89 -3.94
C GLN A 205 -21.33 8.84 -3.69
N SER A 206 -20.62 8.67 -2.57
CA SER A 206 -19.44 9.48 -2.25
C SER A 206 -18.30 9.20 -3.23
N ALA A 207 -18.09 7.93 -3.59
CA ALA A 207 -17.09 7.52 -4.58
C ALA A 207 -17.35 8.14 -5.97
N GLU A 208 -18.61 8.27 -6.38
CA GLU A 208 -18.99 8.94 -7.62
C GLU A 208 -18.69 10.45 -7.58
N GLN A 209 -18.97 11.12 -6.46
CA GLN A 209 -18.64 12.53 -6.28
C GLN A 209 -17.13 12.78 -6.32
N PHE A 210 -16.35 11.89 -5.69
CA PHE A 210 -14.90 11.95 -5.76
C PHE A 210 -14.37 11.66 -7.16
N HIS A 211 -14.95 10.68 -7.88
CA HIS A 211 -14.60 10.42 -9.29
C HIS A 211 -14.76 11.67 -10.15
N GLN A 212 -15.91 12.35 -10.06
CA GLN A 212 -16.15 13.58 -10.82
C GLN A 212 -15.15 14.69 -10.46
N SER A 213 -14.77 14.80 -9.18
CA SER A 213 -13.75 15.75 -8.73
C SER A 213 -12.35 15.39 -9.24
N LEU A 214 -12.02 14.10 -9.26
CA LEU A 214 -10.77 13.58 -9.82
C LEU A 214 -10.66 13.86 -11.32
N CYS A 215 -11.74 13.64 -12.09
CA CYS A 215 -11.79 13.95 -13.52
C CYS A 215 -11.51 15.43 -13.80
N ARG A 216 -12.08 16.34 -13.00
CA ARG A 216 -11.80 17.79 -13.10
C ARG A 216 -10.36 18.14 -12.76
N ALA A 217 -9.75 17.38 -11.84
CA ALA A 217 -8.38 17.61 -11.39
C ALA A 217 -7.32 16.91 -12.26
N HIS A 218 -7.71 16.01 -13.18
CA HIS A 218 -6.78 15.14 -13.91
C HIS A 218 -5.74 15.90 -14.74
N SER A 219 -6.10 17.07 -15.27
CA SER A 219 -5.19 17.93 -16.04
C SER A 219 -4.16 18.66 -15.18
N GLN A 220 -4.22 18.57 -13.85
CA GLN A 220 -3.24 19.20 -12.97
C GLN A 220 -1.90 18.46 -13.03
N PRO A 221 -0.78 19.15 -12.78
CA PRO A 221 0.51 18.49 -12.62
C PRO A 221 0.48 17.40 -11.54
N VAL A 222 1.12 16.26 -11.82
CA VAL A 222 1.13 15.07 -10.94
C VAL A 222 1.64 15.41 -9.53
N ASP A 223 2.68 16.23 -9.42
CA ASP A 223 3.26 16.66 -8.15
C ASP A 223 2.35 17.59 -7.34
N LYS A 224 1.38 18.26 -7.98
CA LYS A 224 0.36 19.08 -7.30
C LYS A 224 -0.81 18.24 -6.82
N LEU A 225 -1.18 17.21 -7.59
CA LEU A 225 -2.33 16.35 -7.30
C LEU A 225 -2.00 15.24 -6.30
N PHE A 226 -0.84 14.60 -6.44
CA PHE A 226 -0.45 13.42 -5.68
C PHE A 226 0.69 13.67 -4.70
N GLY A 227 0.62 12.94 -3.58
CA GLY A 227 1.71 12.72 -2.65
C GLY A 227 2.24 11.30 -2.82
N PHE A 228 3.56 11.18 -2.70
CA PHE A 228 4.29 9.94 -2.83
C PHE A 228 4.97 9.64 -1.51
N TYR A 229 4.70 8.47 -0.94
CA TYR A 229 5.16 8.12 0.41
C TYR A 229 5.69 6.70 0.47
N PHE A 230 6.62 6.48 1.40
CA PHE A 230 7.04 5.15 1.81
C PHE A 230 6.80 4.95 3.31
N HIS A 231 6.61 3.70 3.72
CA HIS A 231 6.62 3.30 5.13
C HIS A 231 7.94 2.58 5.45
N PRO A 232 8.77 3.10 6.38
CA PRO A 232 10.00 2.43 6.78
C PRO A 232 9.69 1.19 7.63
N ALA A 233 10.47 0.13 7.45
CA ALA A 233 10.49 -0.97 8.41
C ALA A 233 10.96 -0.47 9.80
N PRO A 234 10.49 -1.07 10.91
CA PRO A 234 9.58 -2.22 10.98
C PRO A 234 8.10 -1.84 10.88
N ASP A 235 7.78 -0.56 10.69
CA ASP A 235 6.41 -0.05 10.71
C ASP A 235 5.66 -0.31 9.39
N ALA A 236 6.38 -0.72 8.34
CA ALA A 236 5.82 -1.17 7.06
C ALA A 236 5.01 -2.48 7.22
N SER A 237 3.89 -2.57 6.49
CA SER A 237 3.02 -3.76 6.55
C SER A 237 3.49 -4.93 5.68
N ILE A 238 4.34 -4.68 4.68
CA ILE A 238 4.78 -5.69 3.70
C ILE A 238 6.30 -5.58 3.52
N ALA A 239 6.97 -6.74 3.48
CA ALA A 239 8.42 -6.89 3.32
C ALA A 239 8.91 -6.70 1.87
N HIS A 240 8.28 -5.78 1.13
CA HIS A 240 8.60 -5.50 -0.26
C HIS A 240 8.53 -3.99 -0.46
N LEU A 241 9.46 -3.40 -1.20
CA LEU A 241 9.47 -1.97 -1.48
C LEU A 241 8.17 -1.56 -2.19
N HIS A 242 7.45 -0.58 -1.67
CA HIS A 242 6.25 -0.08 -2.33
C HIS A 242 6.04 1.40 -2.03
N MET A 243 5.85 2.18 -3.09
CA MET A 243 5.55 3.61 -2.99
C MET A 243 4.04 3.77 -2.96
N HIS A 244 3.53 4.41 -1.91
CA HIS A 244 2.15 4.82 -1.82
C HIS A 244 1.93 6.06 -2.68
N VAL A 245 0.88 6.01 -3.51
CA VAL A 245 0.41 7.13 -4.29
C VAL A 245 -0.98 7.52 -3.79
N VAL A 246 -1.10 8.73 -3.25
CA VAL A 246 -2.33 9.22 -2.62
C VAL A 246 -2.66 10.64 -3.07
N LEU A 247 -3.94 10.98 -3.11
CA LEU A 247 -4.37 12.35 -3.40
C LEU A 247 -4.05 13.29 -2.24
N LYS A 248 -3.51 14.47 -2.55
CA LYS A 248 -3.13 15.48 -1.55
C LYS A 248 -4.31 16.26 -0.99
N ALA A 249 -5.30 16.55 -1.84
CA ALA A 249 -6.36 17.46 -1.47
C ALA A 249 -7.25 16.85 -0.37
N LYS A 250 -7.61 17.67 0.62
CA LYS A 250 -8.28 17.22 1.85
C LYS A 250 -9.65 16.59 1.56
N GLU A 251 -10.36 17.05 0.53
CA GLU A 251 -11.65 16.48 0.15
C GLU A 251 -11.56 14.99 -0.17
N PHE A 252 -10.47 14.53 -0.80
CA PHE A 252 -10.29 13.11 -1.13
C PHE A 252 -9.92 12.25 0.08
N ARG A 253 -9.76 12.85 1.26
CA ARG A 253 -9.45 12.14 2.50
C ARG A 253 -10.63 12.05 3.47
N GLU A 254 -11.77 12.66 3.14
CA GLU A 254 -12.91 12.82 4.06
C GLU A 254 -13.34 11.52 4.76
N PHE A 255 -13.37 10.40 4.02
CA PHE A 255 -13.74 9.09 4.55
C PHE A 255 -12.57 8.10 4.65
N SER A 256 -11.34 8.56 4.45
CA SER A 256 -10.15 7.72 4.40
C SER A 256 -9.40 7.62 5.72
N THR A 257 -8.55 6.62 5.84
CA THR A 257 -7.80 6.41 7.08
C THR A 257 -6.62 7.39 7.21
N TYR A 258 -6.37 7.79 8.45
CA TYR A 258 -5.18 8.55 8.87
C TYR A 258 -4.19 7.69 9.67
N ALA A 259 -4.51 6.39 9.86
CA ALA A 259 -3.75 5.51 10.75
C ALA A 259 -2.29 5.27 10.33
N HIS A 260 -1.96 5.56 9.07
CA HIS A 260 -0.62 5.36 8.51
C HIS A 260 0.18 6.65 8.32
N ASP A 261 -0.43 7.82 8.58
CA ASP A 261 0.20 9.12 8.29
C ASP A 261 1.49 9.31 9.08
N TRP A 262 1.51 8.90 10.34
CA TRP A 262 2.66 9.07 11.24
C TRP A 262 3.93 8.33 10.77
N LYS A 263 3.78 7.29 9.94
CA LYS A 263 4.88 6.51 9.36
C LYS A 263 5.05 6.74 7.86
N SER A 264 4.33 7.72 7.29
CA SER A 264 4.40 8.04 5.87
C SER A 264 5.50 9.06 5.61
N ILE A 265 6.60 8.61 5.01
CA ILE A 265 7.76 9.46 4.71
C ILE A 265 7.66 9.89 3.25
N PRO A 266 7.66 11.21 2.95
CA PRO A 266 7.69 11.70 1.58
C PRO A 266 8.89 11.15 0.80
N VAL A 267 8.69 10.81 -0.48
CA VAL A 267 9.78 10.32 -1.35
C VAL A 267 10.97 11.28 -1.42
N HIS A 268 10.71 12.59 -1.42
CA HIS A 268 11.76 13.61 -1.39
C HIS A 268 12.69 13.43 -0.19
N ASP A 269 12.14 13.21 1.01
CA ASP A 269 12.95 13.08 2.23
C ASP A 269 13.75 11.78 2.24
N VAL A 270 13.18 10.70 1.68
CA VAL A 270 13.87 9.42 1.51
C VAL A 270 15.06 9.56 0.56
N THR A 271 14.83 10.12 -0.62
CA THR A 271 15.88 10.29 -1.65
C THR A 271 16.98 11.23 -1.19
N GLU A 272 16.65 12.32 -0.51
CA GLU A 272 17.65 13.26 0.02
C GLU A 272 18.60 12.57 1.03
N VAL A 273 18.08 11.73 1.91
CA VAL A 273 18.89 10.98 2.90
C VAL A 273 19.79 9.96 2.19
N ILE A 274 19.27 9.18 1.24
CA ILE A 274 20.05 8.17 0.52
C ILE A 274 21.19 8.81 -0.29
N ILE A 275 20.89 9.90 -1.02
CA ILE A 275 21.91 10.66 -1.77
C ILE A 275 22.94 11.27 -0.82
N GLY A 276 22.49 11.75 0.35
CA GLY A 276 23.37 12.27 1.40
C GLY A 276 24.36 11.23 1.93
N ASP A 277 23.91 9.99 2.12
CA ASP A 277 24.75 8.87 2.54
C ASP A 277 25.80 8.54 1.47
N LEU A 278 25.40 8.45 0.19
CA LEU A 278 26.29 8.16 -0.95
C LEU A 278 27.43 9.17 -1.13
N ARG A 279 27.19 10.43 -0.77
CA ARG A 279 28.22 11.49 -0.84
C ARG A 279 29.23 11.42 0.31
N ARG A 280 28.95 10.64 1.36
CA ARG A 280 29.79 10.52 2.56
C ARG A 280 30.60 9.21 2.60
N SER A 281 30.21 8.21 1.82
CA SER A 281 30.94 6.95 1.61
C SER A 281 32.06 7.10 0.58
#